data_AF-A0A9Q0GBF8-F1
#
_entry.id   AF-A0A9Q0GBF8-F1
#
_cell.length_a   1.000
_cell.length_b   1.000
_cell.length_c   1.000
_cell.angle_alpha   90.00
_cell.angle_beta   90.00
_cell.angle_gamma   90.00
#
_symmetry.space_group_name_H-M   'P 1'
#
loop_
_entity.id
_entity.type
_entity.pdbx_description
1 polymer ?
#
loop_
_entity_poly.entity_id
_entity_poly.type
_entity_poly.pdbx_seq_one_letter_code
_entity_poly.pdbx_strand_id
1 'polypeptide(L)'
;SPLQAPTFGTLITILSIDGGGIRGLIPGTILAFLESELQKLDGEDARLADYFDVVAGTSTGGLLTGMLTAPNEQNRPLFAAKDIKDFYLQHCPRIFPQNRSSRFAQAANLINYWVGPKLRKILFAQPANLIKSLVGPKYDGKYLHDVVKEKLGDTRLHQTLTNIVIPTFDIKRLQPIIFSSYQALVTMGEVSEEILRGSPEFLVLSLGTGSAKTEEKYDAEEAAKWGLLGWFTGHNSIPLVDIFMQASGDMVDIHLSKVFGALTKGSYLRIQLLIYNNLTGELSFVDIATQENLENLVKVGEELLKK
;
A
#
# COMPACT_ATOMS: atom_id res chain seq x y z
N SER A 1 31.13 -12.17 -8.53
CA SER A 1 31.13 -10.95 -9.37
C SER A 1 30.02 -10.04 -8.87
N PRO A 2 30.19 -8.70 -8.85
CA PRO A 2 29.06 -7.84 -8.53
C PRO A 2 27.92 -8.14 -9.52
N LEU A 3 26.72 -8.38 -9.00
CA LEU A 3 25.52 -8.62 -9.81
C LEU A 3 25.32 -7.41 -10.73
N GLN A 4 25.27 -7.68 -12.03
CA GLN A 4 25.15 -6.67 -13.07
C GLN A 4 23.74 -6.09 -13.04
N ALA A 5 23.59 -4.77 -13.15
CA ALA A 5 22.27 -4.15 -13.26
C ALA A 5 21.50 -4.76 -14.44
N PRO A 6 20.17 -4.91 -14.35
CA PRO A 6 19.41 -5.66 -15.32
C PRO A 6 19.65 -5.18 -16.75
N THR A 7 20.34 -6.01 -17.53
CA THR A 7 20.47 -5.86 -18.97
C THR A 7 19.15 -6.26 -19.60
N PHE A 8 18.51 -5.35 -20.36
CA PHE A 8 17.35 -5.62 -21.21
C PHE A 8 17.58 -6.88 -22.07
N GLY A 9 17.21 -8.03 -21.51
CA GLY A 9 17.26 -9.33 -22.17
C GLY A 9 15.98 -9.57 -22.96
N THR A 10 15.77 -10.81 -23.41
CA THR A 10 14.49 -11.20 -24.02
C THR A 10 13.34 -11.29 -22.99
N LEU A 11 13.64 -11.24 -21.69
CA LEU A 11 12.69 -11.29 -20.59
C LEU A 11 12.76 -10.00 -19.76
N ILE A 12 11.61 -9.39 -19.48
CA ILE A 12 11.44 -8.23 -18.61
C ILE A 12 10.68 -8.64 -17.35
N THR A 13 11.27 -8.39 -16.18
CA THR A 13 10.70 -8.71 -14.87
C THR A 13 10.08 -7.48 -14.20
N ILE A 14 8.81 -7.61 -13.79
CA ILE A 14 8.03 -6.51 -13.22
C ILE A 14 7.48 -6.94 -11.85
N LEU A 15 7.78 -6.14 -10.82
CA LEU A 15 7.13 -6.21 -9.51
C LEU A 15 6.09 -5.10 -9.42
N SER A 16 4.83 -5.44 -9.13
CA SER A 16 3.75 -4.48 -8.91
C SER A 16 3.15 -4.65 -7.52
N ILE A 17 3.03 -3.56 -6.76
CA ILE A 17 2.56 -3.57 -5.37
C ILE A 17 1.36 -2.63 -5.21
N ASP A 18 0.25 -3.19 -4.75
CA ASP A 18 -0.99 -2.45 -4.52
C ASP A 18 -0.91 -1.46 -3.35
N GLY A 19 -1.81 -0.48 -3.36
CA GLY A 19 -2.06 0.40 -2.23
C GLY A 19 -2.98 -0.25 -1.19
N GLY A 20 -2.80 0.12 0.09
CA GLY A 20 -3.65 -0.42 1.15
C GLY A 20 -3.37 0.09 2.56
N GLY A 21 -2.68 1.23 2.70
CA GLY A 21 -2.29 1.77 4.01
C GLY A 21 -1.43 0.79 4.80
N ILE A 22 -1.79 0.51 6.07
CA ILE A 22 -1.05 -0.43 6.93
C ILE A 22 -1.02 -1.87 6.39
N ARG A 23 -1.95 -2.23 5.50
CA ARG A 23 -2.02 -3.56 4.89
C ARG A 23 -0.86 -3.85 3.93
N GLY A 24 0.01 -2.87 3.66
CA GLY A 24 1.32 -3.08 3.03
C GLY A 24 2.21 -4.08 3.76
N LEU A 25 1.93 -4.38 5.03
CA LEU A 25 2.56 -5.49 5.74
C LEU A 25 2.36 -6.84 5.05
N ILE A 26 1.22 -7.08 4.37
CA ILE A 26 0.97 -8.33 3.66
C ILE A 26 1.96 -8.53 2.51
N PRO A 27 2.02 -7.65 1.49
CA PRO A 27 3.02 -7.76 0.44
C PRO A 27 4.45 -7.60 1.00
N GLY A 28 4.67 -6.79 2.03
CA GLY A 28 5.97 -6.67 2.69
C GLY A 28 6.50 -8.00 3.25
N THR A 29 5.65 -8.78 3.91
CA THR A 29 6.00 -10.12 4.41
C THR A 29 6.31 -11.09 3.27
N ILE A 30 5.52 -11.06 2.20
CA ILE A 30 5.76 -11.91 1.00
C ILE A 30 7.10 -11.55 0.35
N LEU A 31 7.39 -10.25 0.21
CA LEU A 31 8.64 -9.75 -0.35
C LEU A 31 9.85 -10.12 0.52
N ALA A 32 9.72 -10.05 1.85
CA ALA A 32 10.76 -10.48 2.78
C ALA A 32 11.09 -11.97 2.60
N PHE A 33 10.06 -12.81 2.44
CA PHE A 33 10.25 -14.23 2.14
C PHE A 33 10.91 -14.45 0.78
N LEU A 34 10.39 -13.81 -0.27
CA LEU A 34 10.97 -13.92 -1.63
C LEU A 34 12.44 -13.53 -1.64
N GLU A 35 12.79 -12.39 -1.04
CA GLU A 35 14.18 -11.94 -0.97
C GLU A 35 15.06 -12.93 -0.18
N SER A 36 14.53 -13.55 0.88
CA SER A 36 15.26 -14.56 1.64
C SER A 36 15.51 -15.85 0.84
N GLU A 37 14.58 -16.25 -0.02
CA GLU A 37 14.78 -17.41 -0.91
C GLU A 37 15.82 -17.09 -1.99
N LEU A 38 15.78 -15.88 -2.56
CA LEU A 38 16.80 -15.42 -3.51
C LEU A 38 18.19 -15.37 -2.87
N GLN A 39 18.29 -14.91 -1.62
CA GLN A 39 19.54 -14.89 -0.86
C GLN A 39 20.12 -16.28 -0.59
N LYS A 40 19.28 -17.31 -0.44
CA LYS A 40 19.74 -18.71 -0.32
C LYS A 40 20.35 -19.21 -1.63
N LEU A 41 19.87 -18.72 -2.77
CA LEU A 41 20.34 -19.13 -4.09
C LEU A 41 21.60 -18.38 -4.51
N ASP A 42 21.62 -17.06 -4.33
CA ASP A 42 22.63 -16.17 -4.93
C ASP A 42 23.51 -15.42 -3.92
N GLY A 43 23.23 -15.57 -2.61
CA GLY A 43 24.03 -15.01 -1.51
C GLY A 43 23.33 -13.90 -0.72
N GLU A 44 23.82 -13.62 0.49
CA GLU A 44 23.18 -12.72 1.48
C GLU A 44 23.03 -11.26 0.99
N ASP A 45 23.84 -10.85 0.03
CA ASP A 45 23.80 -9.50 -0.54
C ASP A 45 22.71 -9.33 -1.60
N ALA A 46 22.08 -10.41 -2.07
CA ALA A 46 21.01 -10.37 -3.06
C ALA A 46 19.82 -9.52 -2.55
N ARG A 47 19.30 -8.66 -3.42
CA ARG A 47 18.14 -7.80 -3.14
C ARG A 47 17.14 -7.85 -4.29
N LEU A 48 15.88 -7.56 -4.00
CA LEU A 48 14.82 -7.57 -5.03
C LEU A 48 15.13 -6.65 -6.22
N ALA A 49 15.80 -5.51 -6.00
CA ALA A 49 16.21 -4.59 -7.05
C ALA A 49 17.21 -5.20 -8.06
N ASP A 50 17.88 -6.30 -7.72
CA ASP A 50 18.80 -7.00 -8.63
C ASP A 50 18.05 -7.89 -9.65
N TYR A 51 16.80 -8.26 -9.34
CA TYR A 51 16.02 -9.23 -10.13
C TYR A 51 14.87 -8.60 -10.88
N PHE A 52 14.40 -7.41 -10.48
CA PHE A 52 13.27 -6.72 -11.09
C PHE A 52 13.73 -5.52 -11.92
N ASP A 53 13.49 -5.57 -13.24
CA ASP A 53 13.74 -4.46 -14.19
C ASP A 53 12.84 -3.26 -13.93
N VAL A 54 11.64 -3.52 -13.40
CA VAL A 54 10.63 -2.51 -13.06
C VAL A 54 9.99 -2.83 -11.72
N VAL A 55 9.91 -1.82 -10.84
CA VAL A 55 9.13 -1.87 -9.60
C VAL A 55 8.07 -0.77 -9.61
N ALA A 56 6.81 -1.18 -9.60
CA ALA A 56 5.67 -0.29 -9.62
C ALA A 56 4.89 -0.37 -8.30
N GLY A 57 4.35 0.77 -7.86
CA GLY A 57 3.54 0.75 -6.65
C GLY A 57 2.69 1.99 -6.43
N THR A 58 1.48 1.78 -5.89
CA THR A 58 0.51 2.84 -5.62
C THR A 58 0.35 3.05 -4.11
N SER A 59 0.28 4.30 -3.64
CA SER A 59 0.14 4.62 -2.20
C SER A 59 1.24 3.95 -1.38
N THR A 60 0.89 3.14 -0.37
CA THR A 60 1.81 2.26 0.36
C THR A 60 2.73 1.44 -0.56
N GLY A 61 2.24 0.91 -1.68
CA GLY A 61 3.08 0.21 -2.66
C GLY A 61 4.16 1.12 -3.26
N GLY A 62 3.87 2.41 -3.44
CA GLY A 62 4.85 3.41 -3.89
C GLY A 62 5.88 3.73 -2.80
N LEU A 63 5.48 3.71 -1.52
CA LEU A 63 6.41 3.80 -0.40
C LEU A 63 7.37 2.60 -0.38
N LEU A 64 6.84 1.38 -0.51
CA LEU A 64 7.62 0.15 -0.62
C LEU A 64 8.56 0.17 -1.83
N THR A 65 8.09 0.69 -2.97
CA THR A 65 8.91 0.90 -4.18
C THR A 65 10.10 1.80 -3.86
N GLY A 66 9.88 2.94 -3.19
CA GLY A 66 10.97 3.81 -2.76
C GLY A 66 11.95 3.13 -1.81
N MET A 67 11.45 2.38 -0.82
CA MET A 67 12.30 1.65 0.13
C MET A 67 13.21 0.61 -0.55
N LEU A 68 12.66 -0.13 -1.51
CA LEU A 68 13.37 -1.23 -2.18
C LEU A 68 14.34 -0.77 -3.29
N THR A 69 14.22 0.46 -3.77
CA THR A 69 14.94 0.92 -4.97
C THR A 69 15.79 2.17 -4.76
N ALA A 70 15.63 2.90 -3.66
CA ALA A 70 16.49 4.02 -3.33
C ALA A 70 17.91 3.51 -2.98
N PRO A 71 18.97 4.09 -3.58
CA PRO A 71 20.34 3.69 -3.29
C PRO A 71 20.82 4.23 -1.94
N ASN A 72 21.65 3.46 -1.26
CA ASN A 72 22.53 3.93 -0.20
C ASN A 72 23.89 4.41 -0.78
N GLU A 73 24.83 4.79 0.08
CA GLU A 73 26.16 5.26 -0.33
C GLU A 73 26.98 4.22 -1.12
N GLN A 74 26.68 2.93 -0.96
CA GLN A 74 27.32 1.83 -1.67
C GLN A 74 26.57 1.43 -2.96
N ASN A 75 25.60 2.23 -3.40
CA ASN A 75 24.75 1.96 -4.56
C ASN A 75 24.01 0.60 -4.45
N ARG A 76 23.56 0.26 -3.23
CA ARG A 76 22.69 -0.88 -2.92
C ARG A 76 21.36 -0.37 -2.34
N PRO A 77 20.27 -1.17 -2.37
CA PRO A 77 19.01 -0.76 -1.79
C PRO A 77 19.15 -0.32 -0.32
N LEU A 78 18.56 0.82 0.01
CA LEU A 78 18.58 1.39 1.36
C LEU A 78 17.94 0.47 2.39
N PHE A 79 16.91 -0.29 1.98
CA PHE A 79 16.23 -1.27 2.81
C PHE A 79 16.32 -2.66 2.18
N ALA A 80 16.52 -3.68 3.02
CA ALA A 80 16.16 -5.04 2.67
C ALA A 80 14.65 -5.23 2.82
N ALA A 81 14.07 -6.19 2.12
CA ALA A 81 12.64 -6.47 2.18
C ALA A 81 12.18 -6.84 3.60
N LYS A 82 13.04 -7.49 4.41
CA LYS A 82 12.76 -7.79 5.82
C LYS A 82 12.54 -6.54 6.69
N ASP A 83 13.16 -5.41 6.33
CA ASP A 83 13.10 -4.16 7.10
C ASP A 83 11.74 -3.46 6.96
N ILE A 84 10.94 -3.84 5.95
CA ILE A 84 9.58 -3.32 5.73
C ILE A 84 8.71 -3.56 6.96
N LYS A 85 8.76 -4.77 7.53
CA LYS A 85 7.95 -5.14 8.70
C LYS A 85 8.21 -4.19 9.87
N ASP A 86 9.50 -3.99 10.18
CA ASP A 86 9.92 -3.15 11.31
C ASP A 86 9.56 -1.68 11.07
N PHE A 87 9.73 -1.20 9.83
CA PHE A 87 9.29 0.14 9.45
C PHE A 87 7.80 0.35 9.73
N TYR A 88 6.94 -0.58 9.31
CA TYR A 88 5.50 -0.46 9.52
C TYR A 88 5.13 -0.53 11.01
N LEU A 89 5.68 -1.48 11.75
CA LEU A 89 5.42 -1.63 13.20
C LEU A 89 5.84 -0.37 13.98
N GLN A 90 6.97 0.25 13.62
CA GLN A 90 7.48 1.43 14.28
C GLN A 90 6.74 2.72 13.88
N HIS A 91 6.47 2.91 12.59
CA HIS A 91 6.03 4.20 12.07
C HIS A 91 4.50 4.29 11.88
N CYS A 92 3.79 3.20 11.57
CA CYS A 92 2.34 3.25 11.35
C CYS A 92 1.52 3.77 12.54
N PRO A 93 1.84 3.44 13.82
CA PRO A 93 1.12 4.02 14.97
C PRO A 93 1.24 5.54 15.09
N ARG A 94 2.28 6.14 14.48
CA ARG A 94 2.52 7.59 14.45
C ARG A 94 2.00 8.23 13.16
N ILE A 95 2.00 7.51 12.05
CA ILE A 95 1.36 7.93 10.79
C ILE A 95 -0.16 7.96 10.96
N PHE A 96 -0.71 6.94 11.63
CA PHE A 96 -2.13 6.77 11.92
C PHE A 96 -2.36 6.72 13.44
N PRO A 97 -2.21 7.86 14.15
CA PRO A 97 -2.40 7.90 15.59
C PRO A 97 -3.83 7.48 15.96
N GLN A 98 -3.94 6.37 16.66
CA GLN A 98 -5.23 5.92 17.21
C GLN A 98 -5.52 6.77 18.44
N ASN A 99 -6.55 7.61 18.38
CA ASN A 99 -6.98 8.41 19.53
C ASN A 99 -7.32 7.45 20.70
N ARG A 100 -6.44 7.34 21.68
CA ARG A 100 -6.71 6.65 22.96
C ARG A 100 -7.65 7.48 23.83
N SER A 101 -8.83 7.80 23.34
CA SER A 101 -9.93 8.34 24.13
C SER A 101 -10.54 7.31 25.10
N SER A 102 -9.85 6.21 25.40
CA SER A 102 -10.25 5.17 26.36
C SER A 102 -9.72 5.36 27.79
N ARG A 103 -8.89 6.38 28.06
CA ARG A 103 -8.58 6.79 29.45
C ARG A 103 -9.60 7.75 30.05
N PHE A 104 -10.23 8.62 29.24
CA PHE A 104 -11.35 9.46 29.68
C PHE A 104 -12.67 8.68 29.79
N ALA A 105 -12.85 7.58 29.04
CA ALA A 105 -14.03 6.73 29.15
C ALA A 105 -14.14 6.02 30.52
N GLN A 106 -13.03 5.63 31.13
CA GLN A 106 -13.03 5.03 32.47
C GLN A 106 -13.43 6.04 33.57
N ALA A 107 -13.01 7.31 33.44
CA ALA A 107 -13.45 8.37 34.34
C ALA A 107 -14.90 8.81 34.07
N ALA A 108 -15.33 8.83 32.81
CA ALA A 108 -16.72 9.11 32.42
C ALA A 108 -17.70 8.06 32.97
N ASN A 109 -17.28 6.79 33.09
CA ASN A 109 -18.08 5.73 33.72
C ASN A 109 -18.39 5.97 35.20
N LEU A 110 -17.55 6.71 35.93
CA LEU A 110 -17.85 7.11 37.32
C LEU A 110 -18.87 8.26 37.38
N ILE A 111 -18.85 9.16 36.40
CA ILE A 111 -19.79 10.28 36.28
C ILE A 111 -21.19 9.78 35.83
N ASN A 112 -21.22 8.68 35.07
CA ASN A 112 -22.45 8.06 34.54
C ASN A 112 -23.45 7.59 35.62
N TYR A 113 -23.01 7.40 36.87
CA TYR A 113 -23.89 7.01 37.98
C TYR A 113 -24.63 8.18 38.64
N TRP A 114 -24.15 9.42 38.44
CA TRP A 114 -24.67 10.63 39.11
C TRP A 114 -25.52 11.52 38.20
N VAL A 115 -25.51 11.26 36.89
CA VAL A 115 -26.17 12.10 35.87
C VAL A 115 -27.42 11.40 35.32
N GLY A 116 -28.60 11.98 35.57
CA GLY A 116 -29.88 11.43 35.11
C GLY A 116 -30.04 11.34 33.57
N PRO A 117 -30.97 10.50 33.08
CA PRO A 117 -31.07 10.11 31.66
C PRO A 117 -31.33 11.26 30.68
N LYS A 118 -31.94 12.37 31.11
CA LYS A 118 -32.15 13.56 30.27
C LYS A 118 -30.86 14.35 30.03
N LEU A 119 -30.01 14.53 31.05
CA LEU A 119 -28.76 15.29 30.93
C LEU A 119 -27.70 14.51 30.14
N ARG A 120 -27.73 13.17 30.24
CA ARG A 120 -26.91 12.25 29.45
C ARG A 120 -27.11 12.43 27.95
N LYS A 121 -28.35 12.70 27.52
CA LYS A 121 -28.67 12.95 26.11
C LYS A 121 -28.10 14.27 25.58
N ILE A 122 -27.85 15.26 26.45
CA ILE A 122 -27.36 16.59 26.08
C ILE A 122 -25.83 16.61 26.10
N LEU A 123 -25.20 16.06 27.14
CA LEU A 123 -23.74 16.03 27.29
C LEU A 123 -23.04 15.08 26.32
N PHE A 124 -23.70 14.00 25.91
CA PHE A 124 -23.16 12.97 25.01
C PHE A 124 -23.86 12.91 23.65
N ALA A 125 -24.76 13.85 23.32
CA ALA A 125 -25.16 14.07 21.94
C ALA A 125 -23.95 14.59 21.17
N GLN A 126 -23.24 13.66 20.53
CA GLN A 126 -22.05 13.86 19.71
C GLN A 126 -22.17 15.07 18.76
N PRO A 127 -21.25 16.06 18.84
CA PRO A 127 -20.89 16.82 17.64
C PRO A 127 -19.37 17.04 17.52
N ALA A 128 -18.54 16.42 18.37
CA ALA A 128 -17.10 16.66 18.34
C ALA A 128 -16.39 15.95 17.17
N ASN A 129 -16.83 14.73 16.84
CA ASN A 129 -16.29 13.97 15.70
C ASN A 129 -16.88 14.42 14.36
N LEU A 130 -18.09 15.01 14.37
CA LEU A 130 -18.79 15.46 13.16
C LEU A 130 -18.21 16.77 12.59
N ILE A 131 -17.70 17.65 13.45
CA ILE A 131 -17.07 18.91 13.00
C ILE A 131 -15.64 18.65 12.49
N LYS A 132 -14.93 17.65 13.04
CA LYS A 132 -13.56 17.32 12.63
C LYS A 132 -13.46 16.80 11.19
N SER A 133 -14.45 16.07 10.69
CA SER A 133 -14.46 15.56 9.31
C SER A 133 -14.72 16.63 8.25
N LEU A 134 -15.20 17.82 8.65
CA LEU A 134 -15.52 18.93 7.74
C LEU A 134 -14.39 19.95 7.60
N VAL A 135 -13.38 19.90 8.47
CA VAL A 135 -12.33 20.94 8.57
C VAL A 135 -10.97 20.50 8.01
N GLY A 136 -10.81 19.22 7.65
CA GLY A 136 -9.57 18.73 7.06
C GLY A 136 -9.47 17.20 7.00
N PRO A 137 -8.34 16.66 6.50
CA PRO A 137 -8.12 15.23 6.44
C PRO A 137 -8.05 14.61 7.85
N LYS A 138 -8.40 13.32 7.97
CA LYS A 138 -8.33 12.55 9.22
C LYS A 138 -6.95 12.61 9.89
N TYR A 139 -5.90 12.73 9.07
CA TYR A 139 -4.50 12.83 9.47
C TYR A 139 -3.83 13.98 8.70
N ASP A 140 -2.92 14.74 9.34
CA ASP A 140 -2.28 15.91 8.74
C ASP A 140 -1.12 15.57 7.77
N GLY A 141 -0.66 14.32 7.77
CA GLY A 141 0.39 13.81 6.90
C GLY A 141 1.81 14.29 7.23
N LYS A 142 2.01 15.15 8.25
CA LYS A 142 3.33 15.74 8.55
C LYS A 142 4.34 14.69 8.92
N TYR A 143 3.98 13.80 9.84
CA TYR A 143 4.89 12.73 10.27
C TYR A 143 5.26 11.77 9.13
N LEU A 144 4.31 11.45 8.25
CA LEU A 144 4.59 10.63 7.07
C LEU A 144 5.58 11.34 6.14
N HIS A 145 5.39 12.64 5.91
CA HIS A 145 6.31 13.43 5.11
C HIS A 145 7.72 13.46 5.72
N ASP A 146 7.81 13.71 7.03
CA ASP A 146 9.07 13.80 7.75
C ASP A 146 9.84 12.47 7.73
N VAL A 147 9.18 11.34 7.97
CA VAL A 147 9.86 10.03 7.93
C VAL A 147 10.31 9.67 6.52
N VAL A 148 9.51 9.95 5.48
CA VAL A 148 9.92 9.69 4.09
C VAL A 148 11.11 10.55 3.72
N LYS A 149 11.12 11.82 4.12
CA LYS A 149 12.25 12.74 3.90
C LYS A 149 13.49 12.31 4.69
N GLU A 150 13.32 11.86 5.93
CA GLU A 150 14.41 11.33 6.75
C GLU A 150 15.06 10.11 6.09
N LYS A 151 14.25 9.18 5.56
CA LYS A 151 14.77 7.94 4.96
C LYS A 151 15.34 8.14 3.57
N LEU A 152 14.64 8.86 2.69
CA LEU A 152 15.04 9.00 1.29
C LEU A 152 15.99 10.19 1.05
N GLY A 153 16.11 11.12 1.99
CA GLY A 153 16.94 12.31 1.85
C GLY A 153 16.59 13.12 0.61
N ASP A 154 17.62 13.48 -0.17
CA ASP A 154 17.48 14.22 -1.43
C ASP A 154 17.48 13.32 -2.67
N THR A 155 17.27 12.00 -2.50
CA THR A 155 17.24 11.03 -3.59
C THR A 155 16.17 11.38 -4.62
N ARG A 156 16.56 11.40 -5.90
CA ARG A 156 15.69 11.70 -7.05
C ARG A 156 15.37 10.44 -7.85
N LEU A 157 14.32 10.51 -8.66
CA LEU A 157 13.84 9.37 -9.47
C LEU A 157 14.93 8.76 -10.37
N HIS A 158 15.77 9.58 -10.99
CA HIS A 158 16.84 9.08 -11.86
C HIS A 158 17.98 8.36 -11.11
N GLN A 159 18.00 8.44 -9.78
CA GLN A 159 19.00 7.78 -8.94
C GLN A 159 18.50 6.41 -8.45
N THR A 160 17.26 6.01 -8.74
CA THR A 160 16.75 4.69 -8.32
C THR A 160 17.52 3.57 -9.01
N LEU A 161 17.72 2.46 -8.29
CA LEU A 161 18.54 1.33 -8.75
C LEU A 161 17.91 0.53 -9.90
N THR A 162 16.60 0.66 -10.07
CA THR A 162 15.82 0.05 -11.15
C THR A 162 14.75 1.04 -11.61
N ASN A 163 14.05 0.74 -12.71
CA ASN A 163 12.97 1.58 -13.19
C ASN A 163 11.81 1.53 -12.21
N ILE A 164 11.32 2.69 -11.78
CA ILE A 164 10.13 2.75 -10.95
C ILE A 164 8.94 3.38 -11.66
N VAL A 165 7.74 3.02 -11.20
CA VAL A 165 6.47 3.61 -11.65
C VAL A 165 5.59 3.87 -10.43
N ILE A 166 5.41 5.15 -10.08
CA ILE A 166 4.56 5.58 -8.96
C ILE A 166 3.49 6.54 -9.50
N PRO A 167 2.24 6.09 -9.65
CA PRO A 167 1.14 6.93 -10.11
C PRO A 167 0.63 7.84 -8.98
N THR A 168 0.22 9.04 -9.36
CA THR A 168 -0.51 10.01 -8.53
C THR A 168 -1.55 10.75 -9.36
N PHE A 169 -2.34 11.62 -8.73
CA PHE A 169 -3.35 12.43 -9.41
C PHE A 169 -3.17 13.91 -9.06
N ASP A 170 -3.04 14.77 -10.08
CA ASP A 170 -2.97 16.21 -9.89
C ASP A 170 -4.38 16.80 -9.87
N ILE A 171 -4.82 17.20 -8.68
CA ILE A 171 -6.16 17.78 -8.48
C ILE A 171 -6.33 19.17 -9.12
N LYS A 172 -5.24 19.91 -9.38
CA LYS A 172 -5.32 21.21 -10.06
C LYS A 172 -5.52 21.04 -11.56
N ARG A 173 -4.90 20.00 -12.13
CA ARG A 173 -4.97 19.69 -13.56
C ARG A 173 -6.02 18.64 -13.92
N LEU A 174 -6.59 17.97 -12.92
CA LEU A 174 -7.55 16.88 -13.04
C LEU A 174 -7.05 15.75 -13.96
N GLN A 175 -5.78 15.39 -13.85
CA GLN A 175 -5.16 14.36 -14.67
C GLN A 175 -4.21 13.47 -13.84
N PRO A 176 -4.03 12.19 -14.24
CA PRO A 176 -3.00 11.35 -13.65
C PRO A 176 -1.61 11.91 -13.96
N ILE A 177 -0.71 11.82 -12.98
CA ILE A 177 0.73 12.03 -13.17
C ILE A 177 1.41 10.73 -12.77
N ILE A 178 2.28 10.22 -13.64
CA ILE A 178 3.06 9.02 -13.37
C ILE A 178 4.50 9.46 -13.15
N PHE A 179 5.03 9.25 -11.95
CA PHE A 179 6.46 9.41 -11.70
C PHE A 179 7.16 8.14 -12.16
N SER A 180 7.98 8.26 -13.20
CA SER A 180 8.74 7.15 -13.76
C SER A 180 10.20 7.52 -13.99
N SER A 181 11.12 6.67 -13.54
CA SER A 181 12.55 6.84 -13.82
C SER A 181 12.84 6.74 -15.32
N TYR A 182 12.11 5.90 -16.05
CA TYR A 182 12.23 5.80 -17.51
C TYR A 182 11.87 7.12 -18.20
N GLN A 183 10.73 7.74 -17.84
CA GLN A 183 10.37 9.05 -18.37
C GLN A 183 11.41 10.13 -18.00
N ALA A 184 12.00 10.05 -16.81
CA ALA A 184 13.08 10.95 -16.40
C ALA A 184 14.33 10.77 -17.29
N LEU A 185 14.76 9.53 -17.55
CA LEU A 185 15.90 9.20 -18.40
C LEU A 185 15.68 9.62 -19.87
N VAL A 186 14.48 9.38 -20.42
CA VAL A 186 14.10 9.84 -21.76
C VAL A 186 14.14 11.36 -21.85
N THR A 187 13.61 12.06 -20.83
CA THR A 187 13.64 13.53 -20.77
C THR A 187 15.07 14.08 -20.64
N MET A 188 15.97 13.34 -19.99
CA MET A 188 17.40 13.66 -19.88
C MET A 188 18.20 13.31 -21.15
N GLY A 189 17.58 12.66 -22.14
CA GLY A 189 18.22 12.29 -23.41
C GLY A 189 19.13 11.05 -23.32
N GLU A 190 18.97 10.23 -22.28
CA GLU A 190 19.88 9.11 -21.98
C GLU A 190 19.43 7.77 -22.60
N VAL A 191 18.25 7.70 -23.23
CA VAL A 191 17.67 6.46 -23.79
C VAL A 191 17.24 6.66 -25.24
N SER A 192 17.57 5.71 -26.12
CA SER A 192 17.16 5.70 -27.54
C SER A 192 15.99 4.75 -27.81
N GLU A 193 15.11 5.13 -28.75
CA GLU A 193 13.89 4.40 -29.18
C GLU A 193 14.16 2.99 -29.75
N GLU A 194 15.41 2.64 -30.05
CA GLU A 194 15.79 1.36 -30.67
C GLU A 194 15.58 0.12 -29.77
N ILE A 195 15.39 0.33 -28.47
CA ILE A 195 15.25 -0.74 -27.45
C ILE A 195 13.91 -1.50 -27.55
N LEU A 196 12.87 -0.92 -28.17
CA LEU A 196 11.52 -1.52 -28.23
C LEU A 196 11.29 -2.48 -29.43
N ARG A 197 12.31 -2.77 -30.24
CA ARG A 197 12.15 -3.53 -31.50
C ARG A 197 12.06 -5.05 -31.33
N GLY A 198 12.47 -5.62 -30.19
CA GLY A 198 12.26 -7.04 -29.90
C GLY A 198 10.99 -7.22 -29.07
N SER A 199 10.06 -8.09 -29.47
CA SER A 199 8.91 -8.45 -28.64
C SER A 199 9.41 -9.12 -27.35
N PRO A 200 9.45 -8.42 -26.21
CA PRO A 200 10.01 -8.98 -24.99
C PRO A 200 8.99 -9.91 -24.35
N GLU A 201 9.48 -10.96 -23.72
CA GLU A 201 8.71 -11.78 -22.79
C GLU A 201 8.58 -11.04 -21.47
N PHE A 202 7.42 -11.12 -20.80
CA PHE A 202 7.20 -10.43 -19.53
C PHE A 202 6.96 -11.42 -18.41
N LEU A 203 7.65 -11.26 -17.28
CA LEU A 203 7.36 -11.93 -16.02
C LEU A 203 6.86 -10.91 -15.00
N VAL A 204 5.60 -11.02 -14.61
CA VAL A 204 4.95 -10.05 -13.73
C VAL A 204 4.56 -10.72 -12.42
N LEU A 205 5.13 -10.23 -11.31
CA LEU A 205 4.69 -10.54 -9.95
C LEU A 205 3.86 -9.36 -9.44
N SER A 206 2.58 -9.60 -9.18
CA SER A 206 1.66 -8.60 -8.66
C SER A 206 1.19 -8.97 -7.26
N LEU A 207 1.43 -8.09 -6.29
CA LEU A 207 1.13 -8.32 -4.89
C LEU A 207 0.04 -7.38 -4.39
N GLY A 208 -1.07 -7.97 -3.97
CA GLY A 208 -2.18 -7.27 -3.35
C GLY A 208 -2.02 -7.08 -1.84
N THR A 209 -2.68 -6.06 -1.30
CA THR A 209 -2.78 -5.86 0.17
C THR A 209 -4.01 -6.53 0.79
N GLY A 210 -4.61 -7.48 0.08
CA GLY A 210 -5.85 -8.15 0.48
C GLY A 210 -7.13 -7.36 0.19
N SER A 211 -8.19 -8.10 -0.09
CA SER A 211 -9.55 -7.60 -0.28
C SER A 211 -10.42 -8.25 0.78
N ALA A 212 -11.13 -7.46 1.57
CA ALA A 212 -12.19 -8.01 2.39
C ALA A 212 -13.22 -8.62 1.44
N LYS A 213 -13.50 -9.92 1.57
CA LYS A 213 -14.62 -10.53 0.84
C LYS A 213 -15.88 -9.97 1.50
N THR A 214 -16.34 -8.83 0.98
CA THR A 214 -17.50 -8.09 1.45
C THR A 214 -18.74 -8.83 1.02
N GLU A 215 -19.06 -9.93 1.70
CA GLU A 215 -20.45 -10.36 1.74
C GLU A 215 -21.20 -9.28 2.55
N GLU A 216 -21.93 -8.42 1.83
CA GLU A 216 -22.95 -7.49 2.34
C GLU A 216 -22.47 -6.33 3.23
N LYS A 217 -21.33 -5.69 2.92
CA LYS A 217 -20.89 -4.49 3.68
C LYS A 217 -21.84 -3.29 3.51
N TYR A 218 -22.47 -3.18 2.34
CA TYR A 218 -23.35 -2.06 2.00
C TYR A 218 -24.60 -2.57 1.28
N ASP A 219 -25.76 -2.18 1.78
CA ASP A 219 -27.04 -2.44 1.13
C ASP A 219 -27.43 -1.26 0.20
N ALA A 220 -28.02 -1.58 -0.96
CA ALA A 220 -28.38 -0.56 -1.95
C ALA A 220 -29.51 0.36 -1.46
N GLU A 221 -30.48 -0.15 -0.70
CA GLU A 221 -31.56 0.66 -0.12
C GLU A 221 -31.05 1.58 0.99
N GLU A 222 -30.01 1.15 1.71
CA GLU A 222 -29.29 1.97 2.67
C GLU A 222 -28.47 3.06 1.97
N ALA A 223 -27.68 2.68 0.95
CA ALA A 223 -26.82 3.59 0.20
C ALA A 223 -27.62 4.69 -0.53
N ALA A 224 -28.85 4.39 -0.97
CA ALA A 224 -29.76 5.35 -1.57
C ALA A 224 -30.08 6.54 -0.64
N LYS A 225 -29.93 6.37 0.68
CA LYS A 225 -30.25 7.38 1.71
C LYS A 225 -29.03 8.14 2.22
N TRP A 226 -27.83 7.79 1.79
CA TRP A 226 -26.59 8.28 2.39
C TRP A 226 -26.28 9.77 2.15
N GLY A 227 -26.74 10.33 1.03
CA GLY A 227 -26.30 11.67 0.60
C GLY A 227 -24.76 11.77 0.52
N LEU A 228 -24.22 12.99 0.39
CA LEU A 228 -22.76 13.19 0.32
C LEU A 228 -22.04 12.65 1.55
N LEU A 229 -22.55 12.90 2.76
CA LEU A 229 -21.86 12.50 3.99
C LEU A 229 -21.75 10.99 4.14
N GLY A 230 -22.81 10.23 3.87
CA GLY A 230 -22.75 8.76 4.00
C GLY A 230 -21.77 8.11 3.03
N TRP A 231 -21.58 8.68 1.82
CA TRP A 231 -20.52 8.23 0.89
C TRP A 231 -19.10 8.46 1.41
N PHE A 232 -18.91 9.42 2.31
CA PHE A 232 -17.62 9.77 2.90
C PHE A 232 -17.41 9.27 4.35
N THR A 233 -18.47 8.86 5.05
CA THR A 233 -18.40 8.46 6.48
C THR A 233 -19.23 7.23 6.84
N GLY A 234 -19.77 6.48 5.87
CA GLY A 234 -20.61 5.31 6.12
C GLY A 234 -19.85 4.15 6.78
N HIS A 235 -20.49 3.46 7.74
CA HIS A 235 -20.03 2.17 8.32
C HIS A 235 -18.56 2.14 8.78
N ASN A 236 -18.14 3.14 9.56
CA ASN A 236 -16.77 3.27 10.09
C ASN A 236 -15.65 3.31 9.03
N SER A 237 -15.97 3.47 7.74
CA SER A 237 -15.02 3.51 6.62
C SER A 237 -15.38 4.65 5.66
N ILE A 238 -14.72 4.71 4.49
CA ILE A 238 -15.02 5.67 3.43
C ILE A 238 -15.53 4.88 2.22
N PRO A 239 -16.86 4.61 2.12
CA PRO A 239 -17.41 3.68 1.13
C PRO A 239 -16.95 3.95 -0.31
N LEU A 240 -16.87 5.22 -0.70
CA LEU A 240 -16.41 5.60 -2.05
C LEU A 240 -14.96 5.16 -2.33
N VAL A 241 -14.07 5.31 -1.35
CA VAL A 241 -12.65 4.92 -1.47
C VAL A 241 -12.53 3.40 -1.45
N ASP A 242 -13.27 2.72 -0.57
CA ASP A 242 -13.28 1.26 -0.48
C ASP A 242 -13.70 0.62 -1.81
N ILE A 243 -14.83 1.07 -2.39
CA ILE A 243 -15.36 0.56 -3.67
C ILE A 243 -14.36 0.84 -4.80
N PHE A 244 -13.82 2.07 -4.87
CA PHE A 244 -12.87 2.43 -5.91
C PHE A 244 -11.59 1.59 -5.84
N MET A 245 -11.04 1.37 -4.64
CA MET A 245 -9.83 0.57 -4.45
C MET A 245 -10.05 -0.91 -4.79
N GLN A 246 -11.18 -1.50 -4.35
CA GLN A 246 -11.52 -2.88 -4.68
C GLN A 246 -11.75 -3.06 -6.20
N ALA A 247 -12.57 -2.18 -6.79
CA ALA A 247 -12.84 -2.23 -8.22
C ALA A 247 -11.56 -2.03 -9.06
N SER A 248 -10.63 -1.18 -8.62
CA SER A 248 -9.35 -1.00 -9.28
C SER A 248 -8.51 -2.28 -9.26
N GLY A 249 -8.42 -2.97 -8.12
CA GLY A 249 -7.68 -4.24 -8.00
C GLY A 249 -8.26 -5.33 -8.92
N ASP A 250 -9.58 -5.52 -8.88
CA ASP A 250 -10.28 -6.52 -9.70
C ASP A 250 -10.16 -6.21 -11.20
N MET A 251 -10.30 -4.94 -11.59
CA MET A 251 -10.18 -4.53 -12.99
C MET A 251 -8.77 -4.76 -13.52
N VAL A 252 -7.73 -4.42 -12.76
CA VAL A 252 -6.34 -4.68 -13.15
C VAL A 252 -6.10 -6.18 -13.33
N ASP A 253 -6.55 -7.00 -12.38
CA ASP A 253 -6.37 -8.45 -12.44
C ASP A 253 -7.07 -9.10 -13.64
N ILE A 254 -8.32 -8.70 -13.92
CA ILE A 254 -9.08 -9.18 -15.07
C ILE A 254 -8.41 -8.78 -16.39
N HIS A 255 -7.96 -7.51 -16.50
CA HIS A 255 -7.31 -7.04 -17.73
C HIS A 255 -5.97 -7.75 -17.96
N LEU A 256 -5.13 -7.85 -16.94
CA LEU A 256 -3.82 -8.51 -17.07
C LEU A 256 -3.99 -10.01 -17.31
N SER A 257 -4.90 -10.70 -16.63
CA SER A 257 -5.18 -12.11 -16.88
C SER A 257 -5.63 -12.37 -18.32
N LYS A 258 -6.45 -11.49 -18.90
CA LYS A 258 -6.86 -11.58 -20.32
C LYS A 258 -5.73 -11.28 -21.28
N VAL A 259 -4.93 -10.24 -21.01
CA VAL A 259 -3.77 -9.88 -21.84
C VAL A 259 -2.74 -11.01 -21.82
N PHE A 260 -2.33 -11.48 -20.64
CA PHE A 260 -1.36 -12.57 -20.51
C PHE A 260 -1.92 -13.92 -20.95
N GLY A 261 -3.23 -14.14 -20.87
CA GLY A 261 -3.88 -15.31 -21.49
C GLY A 261 -3.89 -15.26 -23.03
N ALA A 262 -3.82 -14.06 -23.62
CA ALA A 262 -3.73 -13.87 -25.08
C ALA A 262 -2.28 -13.77 -25.59
N LEU A 263 -1.34 -13.37 -24.73
CA LEU A 263 0.09 -13.34 -25.05
C LEU A 263 0.65 -14.76 -25.11
N THR A 264 1.44 -15.04 -26.15
CA THR A 264 2.11 -16.34 -26.31
C THR A 264 3.40 -16.46 -25.50
N LYS A 265 3.93 -15.34 -25.01
CA LYS A 265 5.18 -15.23 -24.25
C LYS A 265 5.00 -14.27 -23.08
N GLY A 266 4.81 -14.82 -21.89
CA GLY A 266 4.73 -14.07 -20.65
C GLY A 266 4.09 -14.88 -19.53
N SER A 267 4.41 -14.52 -18.30
CA SER A 267 3.86 -15.14 -17.09
C SER A 267 3.39 -14.04 -16.14
N TYR A 268 2.19 -14.21 -15.60
CA TYR A 268 1.59 -13.29 -14.63
C TYR A 268 1.18 -14.07 -13.38
N LEU A 269 1.72 -13.67 -12.23
CA LEU A 269 1.36 -14.21 -10.92
C LEU A 269 0.79 -13.10 -10.06
N ARG A 270 -0.48 -13.21 -9.71
CA ARG A 270 -1.16 -12.35 -8.74
C ARG A 270 -1.28 -13.06 -7.40
N ILE A 271 -0.73 -12.46 -6.35
CA ILE A 271 -0.94 -12.90 -4.97
C ILE A 271 -1.89 -11.90 -4.31
N GLN A 272 -3.16 -12.30 -4.20
CA GLN A 272 -4.23 -11.50 -3.60
C GLN A 272 -4.90 -12.30 -2.49
N LEU A 273 -4.98 -11.73 -1.29
CA LEU A 273 -5.73 -12.32 -0.19
C LEU A 273 -7.22 -11.95 -0.27
N LEU A 274 -8.08 -12.95 -0.07
CA LEU A 274 -9.45 -12.72 0.37
C LEU A 274 -9.51 -12.81 1.89
N ILE A 275 -9.77 -11.70 2.56
CA ILE A 275 -9.96 -11.67 4.01
C ILE A 275 -11.38 -12.20 4.27
N TYR A 276 -11.47 -13.46 4.74
CA TYR A 276 -12.73 -14.11 5.10
C TYR A 276 -13.16 -13.70 6.51
N ASN A 277 -14.47 -13.74 6.76
CA ASN A 277 -15.19 -13.32 7.98
C ASN A 277 -14.68 -13.85 9.34
N ASN A 278 -13.67 -14.73 9.37
CA ASN A 278 -13.05 -15.22 10.61
C ASN A 278 -11.74 -14.50 11.01
N LEU A 279 -11.16 -13.69 10.12
CA LEU A 279 -10.01 -12.83 10.41
C LEU A 279 -10.51 -11.41 10.66
N THR A 280 -10.92 -11.20 11.92
CA THR A 280 -11.19 -9.96 12.68
C THR A 280 -11.36 -8.65 11.88
N GLY A 281 -12.52 -7.99 12.06
CA GLY A 281 -12.93 -6.79 11.33
C GLY A 281 -11.89 -5.65 11.23
N GLU A 282 -10.98 -5.51 12.19
CA GLU A 282 -9.90 -4.51 12.16
C GLU A 282 -8.88 -4.71 11.01
N LEU A 283 -8.70 -5.94 10.51
CA LEU A 283 -7.78 -6.27 9.41
C LEU A 283 -8.22 -5.69 8.06
N SER A 284 -9.50 -5.40 7.92
CA SER A 284 -10.06 -4.79 6.70
C SER A 284 -9.69 -3.30 6.57
N PHE A 285 -9.32 -2.64 7.67
CA PHE A 285 -9.04 -1.22 7.69
C PHE A 285 -7.61 -0.90 7.26
N VAL A 286 -7.47 0.19 6.51
CA VAL A 286 -6.19 0.66 5.96
C VAL A 286 -5.41 1.54 6.95
N ASP A 287 -6.00 1.96 8.05
CA ASP A 287 -5.43 2.96 8.97
C ASP A 287 -5.60 2.63 10.47
N ILE A 288 -6.05 1.43 10.84
CA ILE A 288 -6.10 0.96 12.24
C ILE A 288 -4.74 0.38 12.65
N ALA A 289 -3.80 1.26 13.02
CA ALA A 289 -2.43 0.90 13.37
C ALA A 289 -2.26 0.50 14.86
N THR A 290 -3.12 -0.37 15.37
CA THR A 290 -2.92 -0.98 16.69
C THR A 290 -1.83 -2.07 16.60
N GLN A 291 -1.06 -2.27 17.66
CA GLN A 291 0.01 -3.29 17.67
C GLN A 291 -0.54 -4.67 17.28
N GLU A 292 -1.69 -5.03 17.85
CA GLU A 292 -2.38 -6.30 17.56
C GLU A 292 -2.75 -6.41 16.08
N ASN A 293 -3.33 -5.37 15.47
CA ASN A 293 -3.73 -5.42 14.07
C ASN A 293 -2.53 -5.52 13.14
N LEU A 294 -1.45 -4.79 13.41
CA LEU A 294 -0.22 -4.87 12.63
C LEU A 294 0.42 -6.27 12.72
N GLU A 295 0.49 -6.86 13.91
CA GLU A 295 0.98 -8.24 14.07
C GLU A 295 0.10 -9.27 13.36
N ASN A 296 -1.22 -9.08 13.39
CA ASN A 296 -2.14 -9.96 12.68
C ASN A 296 -1.98 -9.84 11.16
N LEU A 297 -1.72 -8.65 10.61
CA LEU A 297 -1.40 -8.49 9.18
C LEU A 297 -0.11 -9.22 8.78
N VAL A 298 0.89 -9.24 9.65
CA VAL A 298 2.12 -10.02 9.43
C VAL A 298 1.80 -11.51 9.38
N LYS A 299 1.08 -12.04 10.38
CA LYS A 299 0.68 -13.46 10.43
C LYS A 299 -0.10 -13.87 9.18
N VAL A 300 -1.01 -13.01 8.72
CA VAL A 300 -1.77 -13.22 7.49
C VAL A 300 -0.84 -13.35 6.27
N GLY A 301 0.19 -12.51 6.18
CA GLY A 301 1.22 -12.63 5.15
C GLY A 301 2.00 -13.96 5.25
N GLU A 302 2.36 -14.38 6.46
CA GLU A 302 3.07 -15.65 6.70
C GLU A 302 2.20 -16.89 6.38
N GLU A 303 0.89 -16.80 6.61
CA GLU A 303 -0.07 -17.87 6.27
C GLU A 303 -0.28 -17.99 4.75
N LEU A 304 -0.23 -16.88 4.01
CA LEU A 304 -0.33 -16.90 2.55
C LEU A 304 0.81 -17.65 1.88
N LEU A 305 2.01 -17.59 2.45
CA LEU A 305 3.18 -18.31 1.95
C LEU A 305 3.05 -19.84 2.08
N LYS A 306 2.09 -20.33 2.87
CA LYS A 306 1.86 -21.77 3.09
C LYS A 306 0.72 -22.34 2.25
N LYS A 307 0.01 -21.50 1.48
CA LYS A 307 -1.10 -21.91 0.61
C LYS A 307 -0.60 -22.28 -0.77
#